data_AF-A0A7L9BIX5-F1
#
_entry.id   AF-A0A7L9BIX5-F1
#
_cell.length_a   1.000
_cell.length_b   1.000
_cell.length_c   1.000
_cell.angle_alpha   90.00
_cell.angle_beta   90.00
_cell.angle_gamma   90.00
#
_symmetry.space_group_name_H-M   'P 1'
#
loop_
_entity.id
_entity.type
_entity.pdbx_description
1 polymer ?
#
loop_
_entity_poly.entity_id
_entity_poly.type
_entity_poly.pdbx_seq_one_letter_code
_entity_poly.pdbx_strand_id
1 'polypeptide(L)'
;MFNTAVRITGQADEAEDVLQEAFISAFRNLAEYRGDASFGSWLKRIVINKAINTLKKRKLDLVPEDETFDVAEEPETHYKPELTVERVRAAIMQLPDGYRAVLSLYLLEGYDHQEIAGILQITESTSKSQLNRAKSKLKQLLTVNTSDYGKQN
;
A
#
# COMPACT_ATOMS: atom_id res chain seq x y z
N MET A 1 -11.60 -1.79 -6.82
CA MET A 1 -12.18 -1.54 -5.49
C MET A 1 -11.68 -2.54 -4.47
N PHE A 2 -12.04 -3.84 -4.53
CA PHE A 2 -11.53 -4.87 -3.59
C PHE A 2 -10.01 -4.92 -3.57
N ASN A 3 -9.37 -5.09 -4.73
CA ASN A 3 -7.91 -5.12 -4.82
C ASN A 3 -7.25 -3.83 -4.30
N THR A 4 -7.88 -2.67 -4.48
CA THR A 4 -7.39 -1.39 -3.93
C THR A 4 -7.43 -1.42 -2.40
N ALA A 5 -8.56 -1.85 -1.82
CA ALA A 5 -8.71 -2.01 -0.38
C ALA A 5 -7.70 -3.01 0.19
N VAL A 6 -7.56 -4.20 -0.40
CA VAL A 6 -6.57 -5.22 0.03
C VAL A 6 -5.15 -4.69 0.01
N ARG A 7 -4.76 -3.98 -1.05
CA ARG A 7 -3.41 -3.41 -1.16
C ARG A 7 -3.14 -2.39 -0.06
N ILE A 8 -4.15 -1.66 0.39
CA ILE A 8 -4.03 -0.70 1.49
C ILE A 8 -4.05 -1.44 2.83
N THR A 9 -5.14 -2.14 3.16
CA THR A 9 -5.38 -2.78 4.47
C THR A 9 -4.37 -3.87 4.80
N GLY A 10 -3.86 -4.55 3.78
CA GLY A 10 -2.99 -5.71 3.95
C GLY A 10 -3.75 -7.00 4.29
N GLN A 11 -5.06 -6.94 4.49
CA GLN A 11 -5.88 -8.07 4.94
C GLN A 11 -7.18 -8.13 4.13
N ALA A 12 -7.58 -9.35 3.74
CA ALA A 12 -8.70 -9.58 2.83
C ALA A 12 -10.06 -9.34 3.51
N ASP A 13 -10.22 -9.85 4.72
CA ASP A 13 -11.38 -9.63 5.60
C ASP A 13 -11.61 -8.12 5.86
N GLU A 14 -10.57 -7.38 6.23
CA GLU A 14 -10.68 -5.92 6.40
C GLU A 14 -11.08 -5.22 5.09
N ALA A 15 -10.63 -5.72 3.95
CA ALA A 15 -10.97 -5.16 2.65
C ALA A 15 -12.44 -5.44 2.25
N GLU A 16 -13.00 -6.58 2.67
CA GLU A 16 -14.42 -6.90 2.51
C GLU A 16 -15.28 -5.93 3.31
N ASP A 17 -14.93 -5.69 4.59
CA ASP A 17 -15.63 -4.73 5.45
C ASP A 17 -15.55 -3.31 4.90
N VAL A 18 -14.36 -2.88 4.47
CA VAL A 18 -14.14 -1.57 3.83
C VAL A 18 -15.06 -1.40 2.63
N LEU A 19 -15.23 -2.44 1.81
CA LEU A 19 -16.11 -2.37 0.64
C LEU A 19 -17.57 -2.29 1.03
N GLN A 20 -18.03 -3.14 1.95
CA GLN A 20 -19.42 -3.08 2.39
C GLN A 20 -19.76 -1.67 2.87
N GLU A 21 -18.93 -1.11 3.76
CA GLU A 21 -19.14 0.23 4.24
C GLU A 21 -19.04 1.30 3.14
N ALA A 22 -18.11 1.14 2.19
CA ALA A 22 -17.93 2.09 1.09
C ALA A 22 -19.14 2.13 0.17
N PHE A 23 -19.72 0.96 -0.16
CA PHE A 23 -20.91 0.88 -0.99
C PHE A 23 -22.14 1.43 -0.26
N ILE A 24 -22.31 1.15 1.03
CA ILE A 24 -23.37 1.77 1.85
C ILE A 24 -23.22 3.29 1.85
N SER A 25 -22.00 3.79 2.06
CA SER A 25 -21.70 5.22 2.04
C SER A 25 -21.96 5.84 0.68
N ALA A 26 -21.55 5.18 -0.41
CA ALA A 26 -21.78 5.66 -1.76
C ALA A 26 -23.28 5.71 -2.09
N PHE A 27 -24.06 4.70 -1.70
CA PHE A 27 -25.49 4.69 -1.93
C PHE A 27 -26.21 5.82 -1.16
N ARG A 28 -25.84 6.05 0.11
CA ARG A 28 -26.40 7.14 0.92
C ARG A 28 -26.10 8.53 0.37
N ASN A 29 -24.91 8.73 -0.18
CA ASN A 29 -24.46 10.02 -0.69
C ASN A 29 -24.54 10.12 -2.22
N LEU A 30 -25.26 9.20 -2.88
CA LEU A 30 -25.34 9.15 -4.34
C LEU A 30 -25.92 10.45 -4.93
N ALA A 31 -26.85 11.08 -4.22
CA ALA A 31 -27.44 12.36 -4.61
C ALA A 31 -26.44 13.53 -4.59
N GLU A 32 -25.32 13.40 -3.86
CA GLU A 32 -24.27 14.42 -3.78
C GLU A 32 -23.22 14.28 -4.89
N TYR A 33 -23.28 13.20 -5.68
CA TYR A 33 -22.36 13.00 -6.80
C TYR A 33 -22.63 14.04 -7.91
N ARG A 34 -21.69 14.98 -8.05
CA ARG A 34 -21.81 16.13 -8.97
C ARG A 34 -21.43 15.84 -10.42
N GLY A 35 -20.83 14.68 -10.70
CA GLY A 35 -20.36 14.33 -12.04
C GLY A 35 -19.03 14.96 -12.46
N ASP A 36 -18.34 15.68 -11.58
CA ASP A 36 -17.04 16.33 -11.86
C ASP A 36 -15.91 15.32 -12.16
N ALA A 37 -16.06 14.08 -11.68
CA ALA A 37 -15.19 12.95 -11.96
C ALA A 37 -16.04 11.73 -12.31
N SER A 38 -15.46 10.70 -12.94
CA SER A 38 -16.19 9.46 -13.21
C SER A 38 -16.75 8.86 -11.92
N PHE A 39 -17.91 8.19 -12.00
CA PHE A 39 -18.49 7.51 -10.85
C PHE A 39 -17.52 6.51 -10.22
N GLY A 40 -16.74 5.81 -11.06
CA GLY A 40 -15.69 4.91 -10.62
C GLY A 40 -14.60 5.62 -9.82
N SER A 41 -14.14 6.79 -10.27
CA SER A 41 -13.16 7.60 -9.54
C SER A 41 -13.72 8.11 -8.19
N TRP A 42 -14.96 8.57 -8.19
CA TRP A 42 -15.65 9.02 -6.97
C TRP A 42 -15.80 7.88 -5.95
N LEU A 43 -16.32 6.72 -6.37
CA LEU A 43 -16.44 5.54 -5.51
C LEU A 43 -15.08 5.05 -5.02
N LYS A 44 -14.05 5.09 -5.87
CA LYS A 44 -12.68 4.68 -5.49
C LYS A 44 -12.15 5.55 -4.36
N ARG A 45 -12.41 6.86 -4.39
CA ARG A 45 -12.03 7.78 -3.32
C ARG A 45 -12.69 7.43 -1.99
N ILE A 46 -13.96 7.02 -2.01
CA ILE A 46 -14.67 6.54 -0.80
C ILE A 46 -13.99 5.27 -0.26
N VAL A 47 -13.69 4.30 -1.13
CA VAL A 47 -13.01 3.05 -0.75
C VAL A 47 -11.64 3.32 -0.13
N ILE A 48 -10.83 4.16 -0.78
CA ILE A 48 -9.49 4.52 -0.29
C ILE A 48 -9.57 5.18 1.09
N ASN A 49 -10.45 6.17 1.26
CA ASN A 49 -10.60 6.86 2.53
C ASN A 49 -10.99 5.88 3.66
N LYS A 50 -11.89 4.94 3.38
CA LYS A 50 -12.28 3.91 4.36
C LYS A 50 -11.15 2.94 4.67
N ALA A 51 -10.42 2.45 3.66
CA ALA A 51 -9.25 1.58 3.87
C ALA A 51 -8.19 2.25 4.75
N ILE A 52 -7.92 3.54 4.51
CA ILE A 52 -6.99 4.33 5.33
C ILE A 52 -7.51 4.52 6.75
N ASN A 53 -8.81 4.76 6.94
CA ASN A 53 -9.39 4.86 8.27
C ASN A 53 -9.31 3.54 9.04
N THR A 54 -9.46 2.39 8.36
CA THR A 54 -9.24 1.07 8.96
C THR A 54 -7.80 0.92 9.44
N LEU A 55 -6.81 1.24 8.60
CA LEU A 55 -5.40 1.23 9.01
C LEU A 55 -5.12 2.16 10.21
N LYS A 56 -5.67 3.38 10.20
CA LYS A 56 -5.52 4.35 11.30
C LYS A 56 -6.06 3.81 12.63
N LYS A 57 -7.22 3.13 12.60
CA LYS A 57 -7.81 2.47 13.78
C LYS A 57 -6.93 1.35 14.34
N ARG A 58 -6.21 0.63 13.47
CA ARG A 58 -5.24 -0.41 13.87
C ARG A 58 -3.98 0.16 14.53
N LYS A 59 -3.87 1.49 14.67
CA LYS A 59 -2.63 2.24 14.90
C LYS A 59 -1.67 1.97 13.75
N LEU A 60 -1.92 2.68 12.65
CA LEU A 60 -1.06 2.65 11.46
C LEU A 60 0.39 2.86 11.91
N ASP A 61 1.19 1.80 11.85
CA ASP A 61 2.61 1.86 12.17
C ASP A 61 3.29 2.65 11.05
N LEU A 62 3.26 3.98 11.18
CA LEU A 62 4.15 4.85 10.47
C LEU A 62 5.53 4.63 11.07
N VAL A 63 6.39 3.97 10.31
CA VAL A 63 7.81 3.80 10.65
C VAL A 63 8.38 5.19 10.99
N PRO A 64 8.87 5.41 12.23
CA PRO A 64 9.48 6.67 12.63
C PRO A 64 10.61 7.07 11.68
N GLU A 65 10.87 8.38 11.57
CA GLU A 65 11.91 8.88 10.67
C GLU A 65 13.29 8.29 11.01
N ASP A 66 13.51 7.94 12.28
CA ASP A 66 14.73 7.40 12.87
C ASP A 66 14.85 5.86 12.84
N GLU A 67 13.82 5.13 12.39
CA GLU A 67 13.97 3.69 12.15
C GLU A 67 14.81 3.48 10.87
N THR A 68 16.13 3.45 11.08
CA THR A 68 17.08 2.93 10.11
C THR A 68 16.84 1.43 9.99
N PHE A 69 16.17 1.00 8.92
CA PHE A 69 16.39 -0.35 8.45
C PHE A 69 17.85 -0.41 8.04
N ASP A 70 18.66 -1.21 8.76
CA ASP A 70 20.03 -1.52 8.33
C ASP A 70 19.96 -2.06 6.91
N VAL A 71 20.32 -1.19 5.96
CA VAL A 71 20.48 -1.55 4.57
C VAL A 71 21.83 -2.24 4.50
N ALA A 72 21.86 -3.53 4.83
CA ALA A 72 23.01 -4.35 4.50
C ALA A 72 23.18 -4.30 2.97
N GLU A 73 24.29 -3.71 2.51
CA GLU A 73 24.74 -3.87 1.13
C GLU A 73 25.15 -5.34 0.95
N GLU A 74 24.20 -6.17 0.53
CA GLU A 74 24.52 -7.53 0.11
C GLU A 74 25.25 -7.50 -1.24
N PRO A 75 26.29 -8.34 -1.42
CA PRO A 75 26.99 -8.45 -2.69
C PRO A 75 26.01 -8.85 -3.81
N GLU A 76 26.19 -8.27 -5.00
CA GLU A 76 25.40 -8.62 -6.19
C GLU A 76 25.51 -10.12 -6.49
N THR A 77 24.49 -10.87 -6.09
CA THR A 77 24.34 -12.26 -6.51
C THR A 77 23.71 -12.27 -7.90
N HIS A 78 24.35 -12.96 -8.85
CA HIS A 78 23.91 -13.05 -10.26
C HIS A 78 22.58 -13.81 -10.47
N TYR A 79 21.94 -14.27 -9.40
CA TYR A 79 20.63 -14.92 -9.48
C TYR A 79 19.54 -13.85 -9.56
N LYS A 80 18.93 -13.69 -10.74
CA LYS A 80 17.70 -12.91 -10.92
C LYS A 80 16.52 -13.87 -10.87
N PRO A 81 15.94 -14.13 -9.69
CA PRO A 81 14.70 -14.90 -9.62
C PRO A 81 13.63 -14.24 -10.48
N GLU A 82 12.83 -15.04 -11.17
CA GLU A 82 11.79 -14.54 -12.07
C GLU A 82 10.86 -13.57 -11.33
N LEU A 83 10.61 -12.41 -11.94
CA LEU A 83 9.73 -11.38 -11.39
C LEU A 83 8.30 -11.65 -11.86
N THR A 84 7.60 -12.54 -11.16
CA THR A 84 6.17 -12.80 -11.40
C THR A 84 5.28 -11.81 -10.66
N VAL A 85 4.05 -11.63 -11.14
CA VAL A 85 3.06 -10.74 -10.51
C VAL A 85 2.76 -11.20 -9.07
N GLU A 86 2.64 -12.50 -8.86
CA GLU A 86 2.38 -13.13 -7.57
C GLU A 86 3.49 -12.83 -6.57
N ARG A 87 4.75 -12.87 -7.03
CA ARG A 87 5.91 -12.59 -6.19
C ARG A 87 6.01 -11.12 -5.80
N VAL A 88 5.77 -10.21 -6.75
CA VAL A 88 5.68 -8.77 -6.46
C VAL A 88 4.54 -8.48 -5.50
N ARG A 89 3.38 -9.10 -5.70
CA ARG A 89 2.23 -8.97 -4.79
C ARG A 89 2.61 -9.44 -3.38
N ALA A 90 3.18 -10.63 -3.23
CA ALA A 90 3.57 -11.17 -1.93
C ALA A 90 4.60 -10.28 -1.22
N ALA A 91 5.56 -9.72 -1.95
CA ALA A 91 6.54 -8.80 -1.38
C ALA A 91 5.90 -7.46 -0.93
N ILE A 92 4.94 -6.91 -1.68
CA ILE A 92 4.20 -5.71 -1.26
C ILE A 92 3.43 -5.95 0.05
N MET A 93 2.87 -7.16 0.24
CA MET A 93 2.13 -7.49 1.47
C MET A 93 3.04 -7.55 2.72
N GLN A 94 4.34 -7.79 2.54
CA GLN A 94 5.32 -7.80 3.63
C GLN A 94 5.84 -6.41 4.01
N LEU A 95 5.45 -5.36 3.28
CA LEU A 95 5.81 -3.99 3.63
C LEU A 95 5.03 -3.53 4.88
N PRO A 96 5.67 -2.73 5.76
CA PRO A 96 4.97 -1.97 6.80
C PRO A 96 3.79 -1.18 6.24
N ASP A 97 2.75 -0.97 7.05
CA ASP A 97 1.49 -0.37 6.63
C ASP A 97 1.67 1.00 5.96
N GLY A 98 2.51 1.88 6.54
CA GLY A 98 2.82 3.19 5.96
C GLY A 98 3.45 3.10 4.57
N TYR A 99 4.46 2.24 4.41
CA TYR A 99 5.13 1.98 3.12
C TYR A 99 4.16 1.42 2.10
N ARG A 100 3.37 0.41 2.49
CA ARG A 100 2.42 -0.25 1.61
C ARG A 100 1.33 0.71 1.14
N ALA A 101 0.78 1.53 2.04
CA ALA A 101 -0.23 2.54 1.72
C ALA A 101 0.30 3.61 0.76
N VAL A 102 1.45 4.23 1.06
CA VAL A 102 2.06 5.25 0.20
C VAL A 102 2.43 4.68 -1.17
N LEU A 103 3.06 3.51 -1.20
CA LEU A 103 3.44 2.84 -2.45
C LEU A 103 2.20 2.52 -3.31
N SER A 104 1.13 2.01 -2.70
CA SER A 104 -0.09 1.66 -3.42
C SER A 104 -0.80 2.88 -3.98
N LEU A 105 -0.94 3.94 -3.19
CA LEU A 105 -1.58 5.18 -3.64
C LEU A 105 -0.81 5.82 -4.79
N TYR A 106 0.53 5.85 -4.70
CA TYR A 106 1.37 6.50 -5.71
C TYR A 106 1.53 5.66 -6.99
N LEU A 107 2.00 4.41 -6.88
CA LEU A 107 2.38 3.61 -8.05
C LEU A 107 1.21 2.90 -8.73
N LEU A 108 0.09 2.68 -8.02
CA LEU A 108 -1.00 1.83 -8.51
C LEU A 108 -2.31 2.58 -8.68
N GLU A 109 -2.59 3.54 -7.80
CA GLU A 109 -3.80 4.35 -7.88
C GLU A 109 -3.58 5.72 -8.54
N GLY A 110 -2.31 6.13 -8.72
CA GLY A 110 -1.92 7.31 -9.51
C GLY A 110 -2.02 8.64 -8.78
N TYR A 111 -2.05 8.64 -7.45
CA TYR A 111 -2.05 9.86 -6.64
C TYR A 111 -0.68 10.51 -6.58
N ASP A 112 -0.64 11.83 -6.50
CA ASP A 112 0.60 12.56 -6.21
C ASP A 112 0.91 12.64 -4.70
N HIS A 113 2.10 13.12 -4.35
CA HIS A 113 2.51 13.21 -2.94
C HIS A 113 1.69 14.20 -2.12
N GLN A 114 1.15 15.26 -2.74
CA GLN A 114 0.32 16.26 -2.08
C GLN A 114 -1.05 15.67 -1.73
N GLU A 115 -1.66 14.93 -2.65
CA GLU A 115 -2.91 14.22 -2.42
C GLU A 115 -2.74 13.13 -1.35
N ILE A 116 -1.66 12.35 -1.42
CA ILE A 116 -1.34 11.31 -0.43
C ILE A 116 -1.14 11.93 0.96
N ALA A 117 -0.43 13.06 1.05
CA ALA A 117 -0.25 13.80 2.30
C ALA A 117 -1.60 14.18 2.92
N GLY A 118 -2.55 14.66 2.11
CA GLY A 118 -3.91 14.97 2.55
C GLY A 118 -4.71 13.74 3.00
N ILE A 119 -4.61 12.62 2.28
CA ILE A 119 -5.32 11.37 2.62
C ILE A 119 -4.79 10.78 3.93
N LEU A 120 -3.47 10.67 4.04
CA LEU A 120 -2.80 10.04 5.18
C LEU A 120 -2.70 10.97 6.39
N GLN A 121 -2.85 12.29 6.21
CA GLN A 121 -2.62 13.32 7.24
C GLN A 121 -1.15 13.34 7.69
N ILE A 122 -0.23 13.35 6.73
CA ILE A 122 1.23 13.44 6.90
C ILE A 122 1.78 14.60 6.06
N THR A 123 3.06 14.92 6.17
CA THR A 123 3.69 15.90 5.29
C THR A 123 3.98 15.31 3.90
N GLU A 124 4.04 16.15 2.87
CA GLU A 124 4.48 15.73 1.53
C GLU A 124 5.91 15.15 1.55
N SER A 125 6.78 15.71 2.40
CA SER A 125 8.13 15.19 2.63
C SER A 125 8.11 13.76 3.18
N THR A 126 7.25 13.50 4.17
CA THR A 126 7.03 12.16 4.73
C THR A 126 6.51 11.18 3.67
N SER A 127 5.60 11.62 2.80
CA SER A 127 5.12 10.80 1.67
C SER A 127 6.27 10.40 0.73
N LYS A 128 7.14 11.35 0.37
CA LYS A 128 8.32 11.09 -0.48
C LYS A 128 9.31 10.14 0.18
N SER A 129 9.64 10.37 1.46
CA SER A 129 10.60 9.54 2.20
C SER A 129 10.07 8.11 2.40
N GLN A 130 8.79 7.96 2.77
CA GLN A 130 8.12 6.66 2.90
C GLN A 130 8.10 5.90 1.56
N LEU A 131 7.82 6.57 0.43
CA LEU A 131 7.85 5.92 -0.89
C LEU A 131 9.25 5.40 -1.25
N ASN A 132 10.28 6.20 -1.00
CA ASN A 132 11.67 5.80 -1.28
C ASN A 132 12.07 4.58 -0.43
N ARG A 133 11.77 4.60 0.87
CA ARG A 133 12.02 3.48 1.78
C ARG A 133 11.23 2.23 1.38
N ALA A 134 9.96 2.39 0.99
CA ALA A 134 9.11 1.32 0.49
C ALA A 134 9.71 0.64 -0.75
N LYS A 135 10.22 1.42 -1.73
CA LYS A 135 10.89 0.89 -2.93
C LYS A 135 12.16 0.13 -2.58
N SER A 136 12.99 0.65 -1.68
CA SER A 136 14.21 -0.02 -1.22
C SER A 136 13.91 -1.34 -0.53
N LYS A 137 12.95 -1.36 0.40
CA LYS A 137 12.51 -2.59 1.09
C LYS A 137 11.91 -3.60 0.13
N LEU A 138 11.09 -3.15 -0.82
CA LEU A 138 10.53 -4.01 -1.85
C LEU A 138 11.61 -4.65 -2.72
N LYS A 139 12.65 -3.88 -3.09
CA LYS A 139 13.80 -4.41 -3.82
C LYS A 139 14.51 -5.50 -3.02
N GLN A 140 14.77 -5.27 -1.73
CA GLN A 140 15.36 -6.28 -0.84
C GLN A 140 14.51 -7.56 -0.76
N LEU A 141 13.20 -7.44 -0.57
CA LEU A 141 12.29 -8.59 -0.52
C LEU A 141 12.24 -9.38 -1.84
N LEU A 142 12.54 -8.72 -2.96
CA LEU A 142 12.59 -9.33 -4.29
C LEU A 142 13.97 -9.87 -4.66
N THR A 143 15.03 -9.52 -3.93
CA THR A 143 16.38 -10.08 -4.12
C THR A 143 16.68 -11.19 -3.13
N VAL A 144 16.21 -11.06 -1.89
CA VAL A 144 16.36 -12.06 -0.82
C VAL A 144 15.21 -13.06 -0.91
N ASN A 145 15.36 -14.13 -1.70
CA ASN A 145 14.75 -15.46 -1.44
C ASN A 145 14.90 -16.42 -2.63
N THR A 146 15.86 -17.34 -2.51
CA THR A 146 15.82 -18.68 -3.14
C THR A 146 16.77 -19.69 -2.48
N SER A 147 17.65 -19.27 -1.56
CA SER A 147 18.69 -20.13 -0.99
C SER A 147 18.25 -20.95 0.24
N ASP A 148 17.18 -20.57 0.94
CA ASP A 148 16.86 -21.13 2.28
C ASP A 148 15.74 -22.18 2.32
N TYR A 149 15.08 -22.47 1.21
CA TYR A 149 14.03 -23.52 1.17
C TYR A 149 14.55 -24.93 0.81
N GLY A 150 15.87 -25.11 0.63
CA GLY A 150 16.48 -26.37 0.17
C GLY A 150 17.20 -27.22 1.22
N LYS A 151 17.18 -26.86 2.51
CA LYS A 151 17.93 -27.59 3.57
C LYS A 151 17.06 -28.24 4.65
N GLN A 152 15.83 -28.61 4.32
CA GLN A 152 15.04 -29.53 5.14
C GLN A 152 14.35 -30.55 4.24
N ASN A 153 15.10 -31.58 3.84
CA ASN A 153 14.66 -32.97 3.63
C ASN A 153 15.89 -33.83 3.34
#